data_AF-A0A510DT35-F1
#
_entry.id   AF-A0A510DT35-F1
#
_cell.length_a   1.000
_cell.length_b   1.000
_cell.length_c   1.000
_cell.angle_alpha   90.00
_cell.angle_beta   90.00
_cell.angle_gamma   90.00
#
_symmetry.space_group_name_H-M   'P 1'
#
loop_
_entity.id
_entity.type
_entity.pdbx_description
1 polymer ?
#
loop_
_entity_poly.entity_id
_entity_poly.type
_entity_poly.pdbx_seq_one_letter_code
_entity_poly.pdbx_strand_id
1 'polypeptide(L)'
;MSETIRVSKEVKRELIKIMGELQIERGEKVDFNDVIEFLLSLCRRKNPEVLRSLVGTLPNLSVEELEEEKTKEIEHEKEDGI
;
A
#
# COMPACT_ATOMS: atom_id res chain seq x y z
N MET A 1 8.96 -9.43 7.85
CA MET A 1 8.63 -8.54 8.99
C MET A 1 7.18 -8.12 8.88
N SER A 2 6.52 -7.76 9.98
CA SER A 2 5.15 -7.23 9.96
C SER A 2 5.12 -5.84 10.59
N GLU A 3 4.55 -4.88 9.89
CA GLU A 3 4.41 -3.49 10.35
C GLU A 3 2.98 -3.16 10.77
N THR A 4 2.82 -2.16 11.63
CA THR A 4 1.49 -1.71 12.10
C THR A 4 1.06 -0.43 11.41
N ILE A 5 -0.02 -0.50 10.63
CA ILE A 5 -0.64 0.67 10.00
C ILE A 5 -1.90 1.06 10.77
N ARG A 6 -1.96 2.30 11.29
CA ARG A 6 -3.17 2.84 11.91
C ARG A 6 -4.07 3.49 10.87
N VAL A 7 -5.33 3.08 10.83
CA VAL A 7 -6.35 3.62 9.93
C VAL A 7 -7.61 4.01 10.71
N SER A 8 -8.44 4.87 10.12
CA SER A 8 -9.74 5.22 10.71
C SER A 8 -10.70 4.02 10.67
N LYS A 9 -11.79 4.09 11.45
CA LYS A 9 -12.82 3.03 11.46
C LYS A 9 -13.49 2.89 10.10
N GLU A 10 -13.68 4.01 9.42
CA GLU A 10 -14.30 4.11 8.09
C GLU A 10 -13.42 3.43 7.05
N VAL A 11 -12.12 3.73 7.03
CA VAL A 11 -11.15 3.08 6.13
C VAL A 11 -11.12 1.57 6.37
N LYS A 12 -11.07 1.13 7.63
CA LYS A 12 -11.11 -0.31 7.96
C LYS A 12 -12.37 -0.99 7.42
N ARG A 13 -13.54 -0.33 7.48
CA ARG A 13 -14.80 -0.89 6.94
C ARG A 13 -14.73 -1.06 5.43
N GLU A 14 -14.19 -0.08 4.71
CA GLU A 14 -14.03 -0.19 3.25
C GLU A 14 -13.05 -1.30 2.87
N LEU A 15 -11.91 -1.42 3.58
CA LEU A 15 -10.96 -2.51 3.37
C LEU A 15 -11.61 -3.90 3.59
N ILE A 16 -12.50 -4.05 4.57
CA ILE A 16 -13.23 -5.31 4.81
C ILE A 16 -14.17 -5.64 3.65
N LYS A 17 -14.83 -4.64 3.05
CA LYS A 17 -15.70 -4.88 1.87
C LYS A 17 -14.88 -5.38 0.69
N ILE A 18 -13.77 -4.70 0.39
CA ILE A 18 -12.85 -5.10 -0.68
C ILE A 18 -12.30 -6.49 -0.43
N MET A 19 -11.94 -6.81 0.82
CA MET A 19 -11.49 -8.16 1.23
C MET A 19 -12.53 -9.24 0.89
N GLY A 20 -13.81 -8.96 1.18
CA GLY A 20 -14.91 -9.89 0.87
C GLY A 20 -15.10 -10.12 -0.62
N GLU A 21 -15.05 -9.05 -1.43
CA GLU A 21 -15.11 -9.15 -2.89
C GLU A 21 -13.93 -9.97 -3.44
N LEU A 22 -12.72 -9.68 -2.96
CA LEU A 22 -11.51 -10.36 -3.40
C LEU A 22 -11.49 -11.85 -3.00
N GLN A 23 -12.02 -12.17 -1.81
CA GLN A 23 -12.17 -13.54 -1.33
C GLN A 23 -13.18 -14.34 -2.19
N ILE A 24 -14.28 -13.72 -2.61
CA ILE A 24 -15.25 -14.35 -3.53
C ILE A 24 -14.60 -14.60 -4.89
N GLU A 25 -13.87 -13.61 -5.43
CA GLU A 25 -13.25 -13.69 -6.75
C GLU A 25 -12.15 -14.77 -6.81
N ARG A 26 -11.29 -14.82 -5.79
CA ARG A 26 -10.16 -15.77 -5.76
C ARG A 26 -10.52 -17.16 -5.25
N GLY A 27 -11.63 -17.28 -4.51
CA GLY A 27 -12.03 -18.54 -3.89
C GLY A 27 -11.12 -19.00 -2.74
N GLU A 28 -10.30 -18.09 -2.20
CA GLU A 28 -9.36 -18.36 -1.12
C GLU A 28 -9.49 -17.34 0.01
N LYS A 29 -8.93 -17.65 1.18
CA LYS A 29 -8.92 -16.71 2.31
C LYS A 29 -8.02 -15.52 1.96
N VAL A 30 -8.57 -14.32 2.08
CA VAL A 30 -7.87 -13.05 1.85
C VAL A 30 -7.71 -12.33 3.19
N ASP A 31 -6.55 -11.72 3.42
CA ASP A 31 -6.29 -10.86 4.57
C ASP A 31 -6.07 -9.38 4.19
N PHE A 32 -5.73 -8.54 5.16
CA PHE A 32 -5.51 -7.11 4.91
C PHE A 32 -4.27 -6.83 4.05
N ASN A 33 -3.22 -7.65 4.11
CA ASN A 33 -2.05 -7.47 3.28
C ASN A 33 -2.41 -7.75 1.81
N ASP A 34 -3.14 -8.82 1.54
CA ASP A 34 -3.61 -9.13 0.18
C ASP A 34 -4.41 -7.98 -0.44
N VAL A 35 -5.28 -7.36 0.37
CA VAL A 35 -6.08 -6.21 -0.05
C VAL A 35 -5.21 -5.00 -0.32
N ILE A 36 -4.25 -4.70 0.56
CA ILE A 36 -3.33 -3.57 0.40
C ILE A 36 -2.48 -3.77 -0.86
N GLU A 37 -1.92 -4.96 -1.09
CA GLU A 37 -1.16 -5.28 -2.29
C GLU A 37 -1.98 -5.14 -3.57
N PHE A 38 -3.24 -5.61 -3.55
CA PHE A 38 -4.17 -5.41 -4.65
C PHE A 38 -4.36 -3.93 -4.96
N LEU A 39 -4.64 -3.10 -3.95
CA LEU A 39 -4.80 -1.65 -4.12
C LEU A 39 -3.52 -0.98 -4.64
N LEU A 40 -2.36 -1.34 -4.10
CA LEU A 40 -1.06 -0.87 -4.57
C LEU A 40 -0.82 -1.26 -6.04
N SER A 41 -1.25 -2.45 -6.46
CA SER A 41 -1.14 -2.88 -7.85
C SER A 41 -2.00 -2.02 -8.80
N LEU A 42 -3.21 -1.64 -8.37
CA LEU A 42 -4.09 -0.75 -9.13
C LEU A 42 -3.48 0.65 -9.24
N CYS A 43 -2.92 1.15 -8.14
CA CYS A 43 -2.18 2.40 -8.07
C CYS A 43 -1.01 2.38 -9.07
N ARG A 44 -0.16 1.35 -9.05
CA ARG A 44 1.00 1.22 -9.95
C ARG A 44 0.58 1.12 -11.42
N ARG A 45 -0.54 0.45 -11.72
CA ARG A 45 -1.09 0.33 -13.09
C ARG A 45 -1.71 1.63 -13.60
N LYS A 46 -2.31 2.44 -12.71
CA LYS A 46 -2.82 3.78 -13.02
C LYS A 46 -1.66 4.79 -12.94
N ASN A 47 -0.86 4.84 -14.01
CA ASN A 47 0.10 5.90 -14.38
C ASN A 47 0.81 6.60 -13.20
N PRO A 48 2.13 6.39 -12.97
CA PRO A 48 2.87 6.90 -11.80
C PRO A 48 2.65 8.38 -11.46
N GLU A 49 2.42 9.22 -12.47
CA GLU A 49 2.09 10.64 -12.34
C GLU A 49 0.81 10.92 -11.54
N VAL A 50 -0.19 10.04 -11.62
CA VAL A 50 -1.45 10.18 -10.88
C VAL A 50 -1.24 9.91 -9.40
N LEU A 51 -0.41 8.93 -9.05
CA LEU A 51 -0.01 8.70 -7.66
C LEU A 51 0.80 9.87 -7.10
N ARG A 52 1.77 10.39 -7.87
CA ARG A 52 2.52 11.60 -7.48
C ARG A 52 1.58 12.79 -7.24
N SER A 53 0.55 12.96 -8.07
CA SER A 53 -0.47 14.01 -7.87
C SER A 53 -1.34 13.80 -6.62
N LEU A 54 -1.70 12.56 -6.30
CA LEU A 54 -2.44 12.21 -5.09
C LEU A 54 -1.62 12.46 -3.82
N VAL A 55 -0.33 12.11 -3.85
CA VAL A 55 0.63 12.40 -2.78
C VAL A 55 0.77 13.92 -2.59
N GLY A 56 0.94 14.69 -3.66
CA GLY A 56 0.95 16.16 -3.59
C GLY A 56 -0.35 16.82 -3.12
N THR A 57 -1.46 16.07 -3.10
CA THR A 57 -2.77 16.54 -2.59
C THR A 57 -2.97 16.19 -1.11
N LEU A 58 -2.18 15.27 -0.55
CA LEU A 58 -2.22 14.94 0.87
C LEU A 58 -1.36 15.95 1.63
N PRO A 59 -1.93 16.78 2.52
CA PRO A 59 -1.24 17.94 3.11
C PRO A 59 -0.03 17.59 3.99
N ASN A 60 0.22 16.31 4.27
CA ASN A 60 1.25 15.82 5.20
C ASN A 60 2.14 14.71 4.62
N LEU A 61 2.15 14.51 3.29
CA LEU A 61 2.99 13.47 2.67
C LEU A 61 3.80 14.12 1.55
N SER A 62 5.07 14.42 1.82
CA SER A 62 5.94 14.94 0.76
C SER A 62 6.41 13.80 -0.15
N VAL A 63 6.58 14.10 -1.44
CA VAL A 63 7.14 13.13 -2.41
C VAL A 63 8.57 12.74 -2.02
N GLU A 64 9.30 13.65 -1.38
CA GLU A 64 10.67 13.46 -0.88
C GLU A 64 10.72 12.42 0.25
N GLU A 65 9.82 12.49 1.24
CA GLU A 65 9.72 11.47 2.30
C GLU A 65 9.44 10.07 1.72
N LEU A 66 8.62 9.98 0.66
CA LEU A 66 8.29 8.72 0.01
C LEU A 66 9.48 8.15 -0.80
N GLU A 67 10.24 9.02 -1.47
CA GLU A 67 11.44 8.62 -2.21
C GLU A 67 12.57 8.22 -1.25
N GLU A 68 12.71 8.92 -0.12
CA GLU A 68 13.65 8.59 0.95
C GLU A 68 13.36 7.23 1.59
N GLU A 69 12.10 6.94 1.94
CA GLU A 69 11.74 5.63 2.48
C GLU A 69 12.02 4.52 1.47
N LYS A 70 11.69 4.74 0.19
CA LYS A 70 11.99 3.77 -0.87
C LYS A 70 13.49 3.50 -1.01
N THR A 71 14.35 4.53 -0.88
CA THR A 71 15.80 4.33 -0.89
C THR A 71 16.28 3.57 0.35
N LYS A 72 15.74 3.86 1.53
CA LYS A 72 16.10 3.17 2.80
C LYS A 72 15.69 1.69 2.78
N GLU A 73 14.53 1.36 2.21
CA GLU A 73 14.09 -0.04 2.03
C GLU A 73 15.02 -0.82 1.08
N ILE A 74 15.41 -0.23 -0.05
CA ILE A 74 16.32 -0.86 -1.03
C ILE A 74 17.73 -1.05 -0.44
N GLU A 75 18.18 -0.15 0.44
CA GLU A 75 19.46 -0.28 1.14
C GLU A 75 19.42 -1.40 2.19
N HIS A 76 18.36 -1.50 2.98
CA HIS A 76 18.20 -2.59 3.95
C HIS A 76 18.07 -3.98 3.31
N GLU A 77 17.36 -4.12 2.19
CA GLU A 77 17.30 -5.39 1.44
C GLU A 77 18.66 -5.84 0.89
N LYS A 78 19.62 -4.93 0.70
CA LYS A 78 20.98 -5.26 0.24
C LYS A 78 21.93 -5.62 1.37
N GLU A 79 21.70 -5.12 2.57
CA GLU A 79 22.53 -5.40 3.75
C GLU A 79 22.19 -6.75 4.40
N ASP A 80 20.93 -7.20 4.32
CA ASP A 80 20.49 -8.52 4.82
C ASP A 80 20.79 -9.68 3.84
N GLY A 81 21.50 -9.39 2.74
CA GLY A 81 21.90 -10.33 1.70
C GLY A 81 23.34 -10.80 1.77
N ILE A 82 23.89 -11.08 2.97
CA ILE A 82 25.05 -11.96 3.23
C ILE A 82 24.85 -12.74 4.53
#